data_AF-A0A9X4LHH3-F1
#
_entry.id   AF-A0A9X4LHH3-F1
#
_cell.length_a   1.000
_cell.length_b   1.000
_cell.length_c   1.000
_cell.angle_alpha   90.00
_cell.angle_beta   90.00
_cell.angle_gamma   90.00
#
_symmetry.space_group_name_H-M   'P 1'
#
loop_
_entity.id
_entity.type
_entity.pdbx_description
1 polymer ?
#
loop_
_entity_poly.entity_id
_entity_poly.type
_entity_poly.pdbx_seq_one_letter_code
_entity_poly.pdbx_strand_id
1 'polypeptide(L)'
;MDSAKPALSVALADERLGTGWRRPRTAVRVVALLCSLLAAGVVFGLFNRFGIIRSEARPERQLIGTIDMGIAHRELGQIQARADIASGVLKLLSFGPAEPSAEDHVRAERLKKRYGVVRVSHGEAPTPQSQAYADGYNWAVKAEIKRRHGQDFLDRLLREFDNGSLRQDKAGNAS
;
A
#
# COMPACT_ATOMS: atom_id res chain seq x y z
N MET A 1 70.68 14.15 58.57
CA MET A 1 71.45 13.83 57.36
C MET A 1 70.63 12.78 56.61
N ASP A 2 69.51 13.14 55.99
CA ASP A 2 69.41 13.94 54.77
C ASP A 2 70.46 13.54 53.73
N SER A 3 70.06 12.69 52.78
CA SER A 3 70.45 12.91 51.40
C SER A 3 69.40 12.33 50.46
N ALA A 4 68.84 13.23 49.67
CA ALA A 4 67.71 13.03 48.80
C ALA A 4 68.09 12.26 47.52
N LYS A 5 67.13 11.47 47.05
CA LYS A 5 66.79 11.07 45.66
C LYS A 5 67.73 11.49 44.51
N PRO A 6 67.69 10.69 43.43
CA PRO A 6 66.96 11.20 42.28
C PRO A 6 65.89 10.23 41.79
N ALA A 7 64.64 10.60 42.08
CA ALA A 7 63.42 10.13 41.42
C ALA A 7 63.28 10.73 40.01
N LEU A 8 64.38 10.77 39.26
CA LEU A 8 64.51 11.49 38.00
C LEU A 8 64.52 10.54 36.78
N SER A 9 64.73 9.24 36.99
CA SER A 9 64.70 8.23 35.93
C SER A 9 63.29 7.72 35.59
N VAL A 10 62.31 7.89 36.49
CA VAL A 10 60.92 7.44 36.26
C VAL A 10 60.07 8.51 35.57
N ALA A 11 60.42 9.80 35.70
CA ALA A 11 59.67 10.89 35.06
C ALA A 11 59.97 11.06 33.56
N LEU A 12 61.13 10.58 33.07
CA LEU A 12 61.52 10.70 31.66
C LEU A 12 60.97 9.59 30.75
N ALA A 13 60.46 8.50 31.31
CA ALA A 13 59.82 7.43 30.53
C ALA A 13 58.38 7.79 30.12
N ASP A 14 57.71 8.65 30.89
CA ASP A 14 56.31 8.98 30.66
C ASP A 14 56.11 10.09 29.60
N GLU A 15 57.10 10.98 29.42
CA GLU A 15 57.04 12.03 28.39
C GLU A 15 57.22 11.50 26.94
N ARG A 16 57.84 10.32 26.75
CA ARG A 16 58.02 9.73 25.41
C ARG A 16 56.82 8.93 24.91
N LEU A 17 55.85 8.62 25.76
CA LEU A 17 54.61 7.90 25.38
C LEU A 17 53.39 8.84 25.29
N GLY A 18 53.46 10.04 25.85
CA GLY A 18 52.32 10.98 25.95
C GLY A 18 52.04 11.85 24.72
N THR A 19 52.96 11.94 23.75
CA THR A 19 52.86 12.92 22.64
C THR A 19 52.22 12.37 21.35
N GLY A 20 51.81 11.10 21.31
CA GLY A 20 51.18 10.49 20.13
C GLY A 20 49.63 10.51 20.10
N TRP A 21 48.97 10.78 21.24
CA TRP A 21 47.53 10.50 21.41
C TRP A 21 46.58 11.65 21.10
N ARG A 22 47.10 12.83 20.73
CA ARG A 22 46.30 13.96 20.25
C ARG A 22 46.41 14.11 18.73
N ARG A 23 46.26 13.02 17.97
CA ARG A 23 45.90 13.17 16.55
C ARG A 23 44.50 13.77 16.48
N PRO A 24 44.28 14.83 15.67
CA PRO A 24 42.99 15.49 15.61
C PRO A 24 41.95 14.47 15.14
N ARG A 25 41.01 14.13 16.04
CA ARG A 25 39.91 13.18 15.78
C ARG A 25 38.98 13.64 14.63
N THR A 26 39.22 14.83 14.07
CA THR A 26 38.56 15.33 12.86
C THR A 26 38.79 14.41 11.69
N ALA A 27 40.01 13.89 11.48
CA ALA A 27 40.29 12.97 10.37
C ALA A 27 39.46 11.68 10.48
N VAL A 28 39.36 11.11 11.68
CA VAL A 28 38.55 9.91 11.93
C VAL A 28 37.05 10.19 11.72
N ARG A 29 36.57 11.35 12.16
CA ARG A 29 35.16 11.78 11.95
C ARG A 29 34.85 11.99 10.47
N VAL A 30 35.77 12.60 9.72
CA VAL A 30 35.63 12.81 8.27
C VAL A 30 35.59 11.48 7.52
N VAL A 31 36.46 10.54 7.89
CA VAL A 31 36.47 9.18 7.30
C VAL A 31 35.17 8.44 7.62
N ALA A 32 34.66 8.55 8.85
CA ALA A 32 33.38 7.95 9.23
C ALA A 32 32.20 8.53 8.44
N LEU A 33 32.16 9.85 8.24
CA LEU A 33 31.13 10.51 7.42
C LEU A 33 31.22 10.12 5.95
N LEU A 34 32.43 10.00 5.40
CA LEU A 34 32.63 9.52 4.03
C LEU A 34 32.18 8.06 3.88
N CYS A 35 32.48 7.19 4.85
CA CYS A 35 32.02 5.81 4.85
C CYS A 35 30.49 5.72 4.94
N SER A 36 29.83 6.54 5.77
CA SER A 36 28.36 6.51 5.87
C SER A 36 27.68 7.01 4.60
N LEU A 37 28.20 8.07 3.97
CA LEU A 37 27.73 8.56 2.68
C LEU A 37 27.90 7.51 1.57
N LEU A 38 29.05 6.84 1.54
CA LEU A 38 29.32 5.81 0.55
C LEU A 38 28.41 4.58 0.75
N ALA A 39 28.20 4.15 2.00
CA ALA A 39 27.27 3.08 2.32
C ALA A 39 25.82 3.44 1.93
N ALA A 40 25.37 4.65 2.25
CA ALA A 40 24.05 5.14 1.85
C ALA A 40 23.89 5.18 0.33
N GLY A 41 24.93 5.64 -0.40
CA GLY A 41 24.95 5.64 -1.86
C GLY A 41 24.91 4.24 -2.48
N VAL A 42 25.60 3.26 -1.88
CA VAL A 42 25.55 1.86 -2.31
C VAL A 42 24.18 1.26 -2.06
N VAL A 43 23.57 1.49 -0.88
CA VAL A 43 22.21 1.02 -0.58
C VAL A 43 21.19 1.65 -1.53
N PHE A 44 21.30 2.96 -1.80
CA PHE A 44 20.44 3.65 -2.77
C PHE A 44 20.64 3.13 -4.20
N GLY A 45 21.89 2.88 -4.61
CA GLY A 45 22.21 2.27 -5.89
C GLY A 45 21.68 0.84 -6.01
N LEU A 46 21.74 0.05 -4.95
CA LEU A 46 21.12 -1.27 -4.86
C LEU A 46 19.60 -1.19 -4.91
N PHE A 47 18.98 -0.21 -4.24
CA PHE A 47 17.53 0.03 -4.34
C PHE A 47 17.12 0.49 -5.74
N ASN A 48 17.92 1.27 -6.46
CA ASN A 48 17.60 1.60 -7.86
C ASN A 48 17.85 0.42 -8.80
N ARG A 49 18.87 -0.39 -8.54
CA ARG A 49 19.22 -1.54 -9.38
C ARG A 49 18.34 -2.77 -9.14
N PHE A 50 17.85 -2.95 -7.91
CA PHE A 50 17.06 -4.12 -7.48
C PHE A 50 15.68 -3.78 -6.91
N GLY A 51 15.42 -2.53 -6.52
CA GLY A 51 14.13 -2.09 -5.95
C GLY A 51 13.05 -1.80 -6.97
N ILE A 52 13.32 -2.00 -8.27
CA ILE A 52 12.29 -2.09 -9.30
C ILE A 52 12.51 -3.36 -10.10
N ILE A 53 12.55 -4.51 -9.43
CA ILE A 53 11.97 -5.68 -10.08
C ILE A 53 10.45 -5.48 -9.95
N ARG A 54 9.87 -4.74 -10.91
CA ARG A 54 8.52 -5.01 -11.40
C ARG A 54 8.57 -6.42 -11.97
N SER A 55 8.63 -7.38 -11.07
CA SER A 55 8.60 -8.78 -11.43
C SER A 55 7.18 -9.02 -11.90
N GLU A 56 7.01 -9.21 -13.19
CA GLU A 56 6.03 -10.15 -13.75
C GLU A 56 6.28 -11.60 -13.26
N ALA A 57 6.95 -11.77 -12.11
CA ALA A 57 6.97 -13.02 -11.38
C ALA A 57 5.62 -13.11 -10.68
N ARG A 58 4.75 -13.97 -11.21
CA ARG A 58 3.68 -14.60 -10.43
C ARG A 58 4.22 -14.82 -9.01
N PRO A 59 3.61 -14.22 -7.97
CA PRO A 59 4.05 -14.47 -6.62
C PRO A 59 3.92 -15.96 -6.37
N GLU A 60 5.05 -16.63 -6.21
CA GLU A 60 5.11 -18.00 -5.72
C GLU A 60 4.44 -17.96 -4.35
N ARG A 61 3.25 -18.58 -4.31
CA ARG A 61 2.35 -18.61 -3.16
C ARG A 61 3.15 -19.16 -1.98
N GLN A 62 3.58 -18.29 -1.06
CA GLN A 62 4.12 -18.73 0.21
C GLN A 62 2.98 -19.33 1.03
N LEU A 63 2.82 -20.64 0.88
CA LEU A 63 1.97 -21.51 1.69
C LEU A 63 2.57 -21.63 3.10
N ILE A 64 2.13 -20.80 4.04
CA ILE A 64 2.18 -21.13 5.47
C ILE A 64 0.74 -21.00 5.97
N GLY A 65 -0.01 -22.10 5.90
CA GLY A 65 -1.46 -22.13 6.14
C GLY A 65 -2.24 -21.67 4.90
N THR A 66 -2.70 -22.60 4.08
CA THR A 66 -3.41 -22.37 2.80
C THR A 66 -4.82 -21.80 2.98
N ILE A 67 -4.94 -20.59 3.52
CA ILE A 67 -6.14 -19.80 3.30
C ILE A 67 -5.76 -18.83 2.20
N ASP A 68 -6.26 -19.10 0.99
CA ASP A 68 -6.18 -18.14 -0.10
C ASP A 68 -6.86 -16.84 0.41
N MET A 69 -6.04 -15.82 0.69
CA MET A 69 -6.50 -14.55 1.27
C MET A 69 -7.61 -13.93 0.42
N GLY A 70 -7.62 -14.19 -0.89
CA GLY A 70 -8.70 -13.76 -1.78
C GLY A 70 -10.04 -14.40 -1.44
N ILE A 71 -10.06 -15.68 -1.05
CA ILE A 71 -11.28 -16.38 -0.64
C ILE A 71 -11.81 -15.79 0.67
N ALA A 72 -10.95 -15.59 1.66
CA ALA A 72 -11.33 -15.01 2.95
C ALA A 72 -11.93 -13.60 2.79
N HIS A 73 -11.29 -12.72 2.00
CA HIS A 73 -11.81 -11.38 1.75
C HIS A 73 -13.14 -11.40 0.97
N ARG A 74 -13.31 -12.34 0.04
CA ARG A 74 -14.57 -12.52 -0.68
C ARG A 74 -15.71 -12.94 0.24
N GLU A 75 -15.45 -13.86 1.16
CA GLU A 75 -16.44 -14.29 2.16
C GLU A 75 -16.81 -13.14 3.10
N LEU A 76 -15.83 -12.37 3.57
CA LEU A 76 -16.08 -11.16 4.36
C LEU A 76 -16.98 -10.17 3.62
N GLY A 77 -16.72 -9.95 2.32
CA GLY A 77 -17.56 -9.11 1.46
C GLY A 77 -19.01 -9.62 1.37
N GLN A 78 -19.20 -10.94 1.24
CA GLN A 78 -20.53 -11.54 1.22
C GLN A 78 -21.27 -11.41 2.56
N ILE A 79 -20.56 -11.62 3.68
CA ILE A 79 -21.14 -11.49 5.03
C ILE A 79 -21.62 -10.06 5.22
N GLN A 80 -20.79 -9.07 4.89
CA GLN A 80 -21.18 -7.66 5.00
C GLN A 80 -22.35 -7.32 4.06
N ALA A 81 -22.34 -7.82 2.81
CA ALA A 81 -23.45 -7.61 1.89
C ALA A 81 -24.77 -8.16 2.44
N ARG A 82 -24.76 -9.33 3.10
CA ARG A 82 -25.96 -9.90 3.73
C ARG A 82 -26.47 -9.04 4.87
N ALA A 83 -25.59 -8.47 5.70
CA ALA A 83 -25.98 -7.54 6.75
C ALA A 83 -26.60 -6.26 6.17
N ASP A 84 -26.00 -5.69 5.14
CA ASP A 84 -26.53 -4.50 4.44
C ASP A 84 -27.90 -4.81 3.79
N ILE A 85 -28.03 -5.94 3.10
CA ILE A 85 -29.29 -6.42 2.50
C ILE A 85 -30.38 -6.59 3.57
N ALA A 86 -30.04 -7.16 4.72
CA ALA A 86 -30.97 -7.33 5.85
C ALA A 86 -31.44 -5.99 6.41
N SER A 87 -30.57 -4.96 6.40
CA SER A 87 -30.96 -3.58 6.72
C SER A 87 -31.71 -2.85 5.58
N GLY A 88 -31.99 -3.53 4.46
CA GLY A 88 -32.72 -2.98 3.32
C GLY A 88 -31.86 -2.12 2.38
N VAL A 89 -30.53 -2.11 2.56
CA VAL A 89 -29.62 -1.28 1.81
C VAL A 89 -28.96 -2.08 0.69
N LEU A 90 -29.10 -1.61 -0.55
CA LEU A 90 -28.45 -2.20 -1.72
C LEU A 90 -27.34 -1.27 -2.20
N LYS A 91 -26.08 -1.67 -2.01
CA LYS A 91 -24.92 -0.95 -2.53
C LYS A 91 -24.23 -1.75 -3.63
N LEU A 92 -23.65 -1.06 -4.60
CA LEU A 92 -22.71 -1.66 -5.54
C LEU A 92 -21.37 -0.96 -5.36
N LEU A 93 -20.35 -1.76 -5.08
CA LEU A 93 -18.98 -1.30 -4.89
C LEU A 93 -18.29 -1.22 -6.25
N SER A 94 -17.62 -0.11 -6.52
CA SER A 94 -16.74 0.06 -7.67
C SER A 94 -15.42 0.68 -7.24
N PHE A 95 -14.39 0.52 -8.06
CA PHE A 95 -13.15 1.28 -7.99
C PHE A 95 -13.14 2.29 -9.13
N GLY A 96 -12.54 3.45 -8.88
CA GLY A 96 -12.52 4.54 -9.84
C GLY A 96 -11.57 5.66 -9.39
N PRO A 97 -11.52 6.76 -10.15
CA PRO A 97 -10.69 7.91 -9.78
C PRO A 97 -11.05 8.45 -8.39
N ALA A 98 -10.04 8.98 -7.70
CA ALA A 98 -10.16 9.53 -6.34
C ALA A 98 -11.26 10.59 -6.23
N GLU A 99 -11.42 11.40 -7.27
CA GLU A 99 -12.49 12.37 -7.40
C GLU A 99 -13.47 11.91 -8.50
N PRO A 100 -14.72 11.55 -8.13
CA PRO A 100 -15.75 11.26 -9.11
C PRO A 100 -16.09 12.52 -9.91
N SER A 101 -16.31 12.38 -11.22
CA SER A 101 -16.76 13.51 -12.03
C SER A 101 -18.18 13.94 -11.64
N ALA A 102 -18.57 15.18 -11.97
CA ALA A 102 -19.95 15.64 -11.79
C ALA A 102 -20.96 14.73 -12.52
N GLU A 103 -20.59 14.16 -13.66
CA GLU A 103 -21.42 13.19 -14.37
C GLU A 103 -21.61 11.90 -13.56
N ASP A 104 -20.57 11.41 -12.89
CA ASP A 104 -20.64 10.20 -12.08
C ASP A 104 -21.54 10.39 -10.86
N HIS A 105 -21.51 11.57 -10.23
CA HIS A 105 -22.45 11.93 -9.17
C HIS A 105 -23.91 11.94 -9.66
N VAL A 106 -24.18 12.57 -10.82
CA VAL A 106 -25.53 12.59 -11.41
C VAL A 106 -26.02 11.19 -11.74
N ARG A 107 -25.13 10.31 -12.23
CA ARG A 107 -25.47 8.90 -12.50
C ARG A 107 -25.72 8.12 -11.22
N ALA A 108 -24.89 8.28 -10.19
CA ALA A 108 -25.08 7.63 -8.89
C ALA A 108 -26.43 8.03 -8.26
N GLU A 109 -26.78 9.31 -8.32
CA GLU A 109 -28.08 9.82 -7.88
C GLU A 109 -29.24 9.27 -8.70
N ARG A 110 -29.07 9.13 -10.02
CA ARG A 110 -30.08 8.51 -10.89
C ARG A 110 -30.32 7.04 -10.52
N LEU A 111 -29.26 6.27 -10.32
CA LEU A 111 -29.34 4.86 -9.89
C LEU A 111 -30.06 4.73 -8.55
N LYS A 112 -29.73 5.60 -7.59
CA LYS A 112 -30.37 5.65 -6.28
C LYS A 112 -31.86 5.97 -6.39
N LYS A 113 -32.23 6.99 -7.16
CA LYS A 113 -33.65 7.39 -7.33
C LYS A 113 -34.47 6.36 -8.09
N ARG A 114 -33.90 5.77 -9.14
CA ARG A 114 -34.64 4.88 -10.06
C ARG A 114 -34.74 3.44 -9.55
N TYR A 115 -33.70 2.98 -8.85
CA TYR A 115 -33.55 1.56 -8.49
C TYR A 115 -33.35 1.35 -6.99
N GLY A 116 -33.21 2.40 -6.18
CA GLY A 116 -32.88 2.28 -4.77
C GLY A 116 -31.47 1.76 -4.51
N VAL A 117 -30.61 1.72 -5.54
CA VAL A 117 -29.25 1.17 -5.45
C VAL A 117 -28.24 2.30 -5.32
N VAL A 118 -27.41 2.23 -4.28
CA VAL A 118 -26.35 3.19 -4.02
C VAL A 118 -25.04 2.71 -4.65
N ARG A 119 -24.43 3.54 -5.50
CA ARG A 119 -23.06 3.28 -5.98
C ARG A 119 -22.05 3.83 -4.97
N VAL A 120 -21.13 2.99 -4.55
CA VAL A 120 -20.01 3.38 -3.68
C VAL A 120 -18.73 3.18 -4.48
N SER A 121 -18.04 4.28 -4.78
CA SER A 121 -16.75 4.22 -5.47
C SER A 121 -15.62 4.39 -4.46
N HIS A 122 -14.69 3.45 -4.45
CA HIS A 122 -13.41 3.62 -3.77
C HIS A 122 -12.45 4.32 -4.74
N GLY A 123 -11.90 5.45 -4.29
CA GLY A 123 -11.04 6.33 -5.08
C GLY A 123 -9.60 5.85 -5.28
N GLU A 124 -9.27 4.69 -4.72
CA GLU A 124 -7.96 4.08 -4.77
C GLU A 124 -7.92 2.96 -5.83
N ALA A 125 -6.75 2.75 -6.43
CA ALA A 125 -6.53 1.62 -7.32
C ALA A 125 -6.86 0.30 -6.58
N PRO A 126 -7.59 -0.62 -7.21
CA PRO A 126 -7.97 -1.88 -6.56
C PRO A 126 -6.73 -2.69 -6.19
N THR A 127 -6.65 -3.08 -4.93
CA THR A 127 -5.71 -4.13 -4.50
C THR A 127 -6.38 -5.49 -4.72
N PRO A 128 -5.63 -6.60 -4.83
CA PRO A 128 -6.23 -7.93 -4.96
C PRO A 128 -7.22 -8.25 -3.83
N GLN A 129 -6.96 -7.76 -2.62
CA GLN A 129 -7.83 -7.97 -1.46
C GLN A 129 -9.10 -7.12 -1.53
N SER A 130 -8.99 -5.83 -1.87
CA SER A 130 -10.16 -4.95 -1.99
C SER A 130 -11.03 -5.36 -3.17
N GLN A 131 -10.42 -5.81 -4.27
CA GLN A 131 -11.14 -6.37 -5.41
C GLN A 131 -11.90 -7.65 -5.02
N ALA A 132 -11.24 -8.60 -4.35
CA ALA A 132 -11.89 -9.84 -3.92
C ALA A 132 -13.05 -9.58 -2.95
N TYR A 133 -12.88 -8.63 -2.03
CA TYR A 133 -13.96 -8.15 -1.15
C TYR A 133 -15.13 -7.56 -1.93
N ALA A 134 -14.85 -6.63 -2.86
CA ALA A 134 -15.87 -5.99 -3.67
C ALA A 134 -16.61 -7.00 -4.56
N ASP A 135 -15.91 -7.98 -5.13
CA ASP A 135 -16.49 -9.05 -5.92
C ASP A 135 -17.43 -9.93 -5.09
N GLY A 136 -17.01 -10.29 -3.87
CA GLY A 136 -17.85 -11.03 -2.92
C GLY A 136 -19.11 -10.27 -2.54
N TYR A 137 -18.95 -9.01 -2.17
CA TYR A 137 -20.05 -8.12 -1.81
C TYR A 137 -21.04 -7.94 -2.97
N ASN A 138 -20.53 -7.55 -4.15
CA ASN A 138 -21.33 -7.32 -5.34
C ASN A 138 -22.04 -8.58 -5.82
N TRP A 139 -21.42 -9.76 -5.68
CA TRP A 139 -22.08 -11.02 -6.04
C TRP A 139 -23.36 -11.25 -5.22
N ALA A 140 -23.29 -11.07 -3.90
CA ALA A 140 -24.44 -11.23 -3.01
C ALA A 140 -25.54 -10.19 -3.29
N VAL A 141 -25.17 -8.92 -3.50
CA VAL A 141 -26.14 -7.87 -3.83
C VAL A 141 -26.79 -8.09 -5.19
N LYS A 142 -26.03 -8.47 -6.23
CA LYS A 142 -26.57 -8.78 -7.56
C LYS A 142 -27.54 -9.98 -7.50
N ALA A 143 -27.19 -11.02 -6.74
CA ALA A 143 -28.08 -12.16 -6.52
C ALA A 143 -29.38 -11.75 -5.84
N GLU A 144 -29.33 -10.86 -4.85
CA GLU A 144 -30.52 -10.34 -4.17
C GLU A 144 -31.38 -9.45 -5.08
N ILE A 145 -30.75 -8.57 -5.88
CA ILE A 145 -31.45 -7.75 -6.87
C ILE A 145 -32.16 -8.65 -7.89
N LYS A 146 -31.47 -9.68 -8.40
CA LYS A 146 -32.08 -10.68 -9.29
C LYS A 146 -33.26 -11.39 -8.62
N ARG A 147 -33.14 -11.75 -7.35
CA ARG A 147 -34.21 -12.42 -6.59
C ARG A 147 -35.44 -11.53 -6.42
N ARG A 148 -35.25 -10.23 -6.14
CA ARG A 148 -36.34 -9.27 -5.90
C ARG A 148 -36.99 -8.75 -7.18
N HIS A 149 -36.21 -8.53 -8.25
CA HIS A 149 -36.64 -7.77 -9.42
C HIS A 149 -36.47 -8.52 -10.75
N GLY A 150 -35.90 -9.73 -10.74
CA GLY A 150 -35.68 -10.55 -11.94
C GLY A 150 -34.38 -10.24 -12.68
N GLN A 151 -34.05 -11.11 -13.63
CA GLN A 151 -32.81 -11.03 -14.43
C GLN A 151 -32.79 -9.78 -15.33
N ASP A 152 -33.87 -9.48 -16.04
CA ASP A 152 -33.93 -8.34 -16.95
C ASP A 152 -33.69 -6.99 -16.25
N PHE A 153 -34.14 -6.89 -15.00
CA PHE A 153 -33.87 -5.71 -14.18
C PHE A 153 -32.39 -5.60 -13.84
N LEU A 154 -31.78 -6.70 -13.38
CA LEU A 154 -30.35 -6.75 -13.09
C LEU A 154 -29.53 -6.39 -14.34
N ASP A 155 -29.86 -6.94 -15.50
CA ASP A 155 -29.11 -6.68 -16.73
C ASP A 155 -29.20 -5.21 -17.16
N ARG A 156 -30.37 -4.58 -17.01
CA ARG A 156 -30.52 -3.13 -17.26
C ARG A 156 -29.70 -2.30 -16.27
N LEU A 157 -29.74 -2.65 -14.98
CA LEU A 157 -28.98 -1.99 -13.94
C LEU A 157 -27.46 -2.08 -14.21
N LEU A 158 -26.97 -3.26 -14.57
CA LEU A 158 -25.55 -3.49 -14.85
C LEU A 158 -25.09 -2.75 -16.10
N ARG A 159 -25.91 -2.67 -17.16
CA ARG A 159 -25.59 -1.84 -18.33
C ARG A 159 -25.44 -0.36 -17.95
N GLU A 160 -26.32 0.17 -17.11
CA GLU A 160 -26.22 1.57 -16.66
C GLU A 160 -25.03 1.79 -15.71
N PHE A 161 -24.65 0.76 -14.95
CA PHE A 161 -23.47 0.76 -14.08
C PHE A 161 -22.14 0.71 -14.87
N ASP A 162 -22.03 -0.22 -15.83
CA ASP A 162 -20.81 -0.51 -16.60
C ASP A 162 -20.56 0.51 -17.73
N ASN A 163 -21.60 1.09 -18.32
CA ASN A 163 -21.43 2.16 -19.32
C ASN A 163 -20.72 3.40 -18.75
N GLY A 164 -20.62 3.52 -17.42
CA GLY A 164 -19.81 4.54 -16.76
C GLY A 164 -18.33 4.19 -16.60
N SER A 165 -17.96 2.91 -16.41
CA SER A 165 -16.56 2.49 -16.22
C SER A 165 -15.77 2.51 -17.53
N LEU A 166 -16.36 2.06 -18.64
CA LEU A 166 -15.70 2.00 -19.96
C LEU A 166 -15.32 3.38 -20.55
N ARG A 167 -15.96 4.47 -20.10
CA ARG A 167 -15.59 5.83 -20.50
C ARG A 167 -14.42 6.40 -19.71
N GLN A 168 -14.21 5.96 -18.47
CA GLN A 168 -13.10 6.42 -17.61
C GLN A 168 -11.75 5.84 -18.08
N ASP A 169 -11.72 4.58 -18.53
CA ASP A 169 -10.49 3.94 -19.04
C ASP A 169 -9.93 4.63 -20.30
N LYS A 170 -10.79 5.27 -21.11
CA LYS A 170 -10.34 6.04 -22.29
C LYS A 170 -9.81 7.43 -21.94
N ALA A 171 -10.20 8.01 -20.81
CA ALA A 171 -9.75 9.34 -20.40
C ALA A 171 -8.37 9.31 -19.72
N GLY A 172 -7.99 8.18 -19.11
CA GLY A 172 -6.69 8.01 -18.43
C GLY A 172 -5.50 7.66 -19.34
N ASN A 173 -5.73 7.36 -20.63
CA ASN A 173 -4.69 6.94 -21.59
C ASN A 173 -4.33 8.02 -22.63
N ALA A 174 -4.75 9.28 -22.41
CA ALA A 174 -4.50 10.40 -23.32
C ALA A 174 -3.61 11.48 -22.67
N SER A 175 -2.57 11.08 -21.94
CA SER A 175 -1.53 11.99 -21.41
C SER A 175 -0.14 11.48 -21.77
#